data_AF-A0AAF0ZPC1-F1
#
_entry.id   AF-A0AAF0ZPC1-F1
#
_cell.length_a   1.000
_cell.length_b   1.000
_cell.length_c   1.000
_cell.angle_alpha   90.00
_cell.angle_beta   90.00
_cell.angle_gamma   90.00
#
_symmetry.space_group_name_H-M   'P 1'
#
loop_
_entity.id
_entity.type
_entity.pdbx_description
1 polymer ?
#
loop_
_entity_poly.entity_id
_entity_poly.type
_entity_poly.pdbx_seq_one_letter_code
_entity_poly.pdbx_strand_id
1 'polypeptide(L)'
;MRNYPTHDLELATVVFALKIWRHYLYGVKCEVFTDYRSLQHVINQKDLNLRQRRWIKLLKDYDVTIQYHPGKANVVADALSR
;
A
#
# COMPACT_ATOMS: atom_id res chain seq x y z
N MET A 1 -21.17 1.23 -4.75
CA MET A 1 -19.69 1.34 -4.81
C MET A 1 -19.33 1.89 -6.19
N ARG A 2 -19.04 3.19 -6.30
CA ARG A 2 -18.61 3.83 -7.57
C ARG A 2 -17.27 3.21 -7.99
N ASN A 3 -17.14 2.77 -9.26
CA ASN A 3 -15.94 2.17 -9.87
C ASN A 3 -14.61 2.68 -9.28
N TYR A 4 -14.10 2.00 -8.26
CA TYR A 4 -12.70 2.13 -7.88
C TYR A 4 -11.95 1.10 -8.72
N PRO A 5 -11.02 1.51 -9.58
CA PRO A 5 -10.17 0.55 -10.24
C PRO A 5 -9.35 -0.20 -9.17
N THR A 6 -9.08 -1.48 -9.39
CA THR A 6 -8.54 -2.41 -8.38
C THR A 6 -7.28 -1.87 -7.67
N HIS A 7 -6.43 -1.15 -8.40
CA HIS A 7 -5.22 -0.51 -7.85
C HIS A 7 -5.51 0.58 -6.79
N ASP A 8 -6.63 1.31 -6.89
CA ASP A 8 -7.00 2.30 -5.88
C ASP A 8 -7.52 1.62 -4.61
N LEU A 9 -8.13 0.43 -4.72
CA LEU A 9 -8.56 -0.35 -3.55
C LEU A 9 -7.36 -0.92 -2.80
N GLU A 10 -6.39 -1.45 -3.53
CA GLU A 10 -5.13 -1.97 -2.97
C GLU A 10 -4.31 -0.87 -2.27
N LEU A 11 -4.23 0.33 -2.87
CA LEU A 11 -3.57 1.45 -2.21
C LEU A 11 -4.36 1.94 -0.99
N ALA A 12 -5.69 1.90 -1.05
CA ALA A 12 -6.53 2.23 0.10
C ALA A 12 -6.34 1.26 1.26
N THR A 13 -6.20 -0.04 1.03
CA THR A 13 -5.98 -1.04 2.08
C THR A 13 -4.64 -0.84 2.78
N VAL A 14 -3.56 -0.55 2.03
CA VAL A 14 -2.26 -0.21 2.63
C VAL A 14 -2.34 1.06 3.49
N VAL A 15 -2.94 2.13 2.96
CA VAL A 15 -3.12 3.39 3.71
C VAL A 15 -3.98 3.18 4.96
N PHE A 16 -5.00 2.33 4.88
CA PHE A 16 -5.86 2.00 5.99
C PHE A 16 -5.11 1.24 7.08
N ALA A 17 -4.32 0.22 6.72
CA ALA A 17 -3.46 -0.49 7.67
C ALA A 17 -2.50 0.46 8.38
N LEU A 18 -1.78 1.32 7.65
CA LEU A 18 -0.84 2.27 8.25
C LEU A 18 -1.50 3.22 9.26
N LYS A 19 -2.75 3.62 9.00
CA LYS A 19 -3.52 4.44 9.94
C LYS A 19 -3.92 3.69 11.20
N ILE A 20 -4.30 2.42 11.09
CA ILE A 20 -4.65 1.57 12.25
C ILE A 20 -3.44 1.37 13.14
N TRP A 21 -2.29 1.06 12.54
CA TRP A 21 -1.07 0.72 13.26
C TRP A 21 -0.16 1.93 13.49
N ARG A 22 -0.71 3.15 13.38
CA ARG A 22 0.07 4.40 13.40
C ARG A 22 0.94 4.52 14.63
N HIS A 23 0.43 4.17 15.81
CA HIS A 23 1.16 4.25 17.07
C HIS A 23 2.38 3.31 17.13
N TYR A 24 2.46 2.29 16.27
CA TYR A 24 3.62 1.40 16.17
C TYR A 24 4.55 1.76 15.00
N LEU A 25 3.98 2.24 13.89
CA LEU A 25 4.71 2.41 12.63
C LEU A 25 5.22 3.84 12.42
N TYR A 26 4.68 4.83 13.13
CA TYR A 26 5.07 6.22 12.93
C TYR A 26 6.49 6.50 13.47
N GLY A 27 7.36 7.01 12.59
CA GLY A 27 8.76 7.29 12.94
C GLY A 27 9.71 6.09 12.86
N VAL A 28 9.22 4.93 12.41
CA VAL A 28 10.01 3.71 12.20
C VAL A 28 9.99 3.38 10.71
N LYS A 29 11.14 3.00 10.16
CA LYS A 29 11.22 2.51 8.78
C LYS A 29 10.43 1.21 8.65
N CYS A 30 9.46 1.19 7.74
CA CYS A 30 8.55 0.06 7.58
C CYS A 30 8.69 -0.54 6.18
N GLU A 31 8.64 -1.88 6.10
CA GLU A 31 8.61 -2.60 4.83
C GLU A 31 7.23 -3.25 4.66
N VAL A 32 6.52 -2.85 3.62
CA VAL A 32 5.20 -3.42 3.27
C VAL A 32 5.40 -4.38 2.11
N PHE A 33 5.15 -5.65 2.38
CA PHE A 33 5.16 -6.70 1.37
C PHE A 33 3.76 -6.86 0.77
N THR A 34 3.68 -6.82 -0.55
CA THR A 34 2.42 -6.94 -1.29
C THR A 34 2.61 -7.83 -2.51
N ASP A 35 1.63 -8.68 -2.80
CA ASP A 35 1.54 -9.48 -4.01
C ASP A 35 0.82 -8.74 -5.15
N TYR A 36 0.43 -7.48 -4.92
CA TYR A 36 -0.18 -6.63 -5.93
C TYR A 36 0.87 -5.84 -6.72
N ARG A 37 1.15 -6.31 -7.93
CA ARG A 37 2.15 -5.69 -8.84
C ARG A 37 1.79 -4.26 -9.24
N SER A 38 0.50 -3.93 -9.24
CA SER A 38 -0.06 -2.58 -9.49
C SER A 38 0.48 -1.52 -8.54
N LEU A 39 0.72 -1.84 -7.27
CA LEU A 39 1.21 -0.87 -6.28
C LEU A 39 2.60 -0.34 -6.63
N GLN A 40 3.49 -1.18 -7.16
CA GLN A 40 4.80 -0.71 -7.65
C GLN A 40 4.67 0.27 -8.80
N HIS A 41 3.68 0.07 -9.67
CA HIS A 41 3.43 0.97 -10.79
C HIS A 41 2.89 2.32 -10.30
N VAL A 42 1.92 2.33 -9.37
CA VAL A 42 1.33 3.58 -8.85
C VAL A 42 2.36 4.43 -8.11
N ILE A 43 3.30 3.83 -7.37
CA ILE A 43 4.34 4.59 -6.65
C ILE A 43 5.30 5.30 -7.62
N ASN A 44 5.61 4.65 -8.74
CA ASN A 44 6.58 5.15 -9.73
C ASN A 44 5.93 5.98 -10.85
N GLN A 45 4.59 6.03 -10.92
CA GLN A 45 3.86 6.74 -11.95
C GLN A 45 3.98 8.25 -11.74
N LYS A 46 4.31 8.98 -12.82
CA LYS A 46 4.49 10.44 -12.80
C LYS A 46 3.14 11.18 -12.70
N ASP A 47 2.14 10.70 -13.44
CA ASP A 47 0.81 11.31 -13.49
C ASP A 47 -0.17 10.59 -12.59
N LEU A 48 -0.21 11.05 -11.34
CA LEU A 48 -1.13 10.57 -10.32
C LEU A 48 -2.28 11.53 -10.10
N ASN A 49 -3.46 10.97 -9.86
CA ASN A 49 -4.61 11.77 -9.45
C ASN A 49 -4.39 12.37 -8.05
N LEU A 50 -5.18 13.39 -7.69
CA LEU A 50 -5.01 14.12 -6.42
C LEU A 50 -5.09 13.20 -5.18
N ARG A 51 -5.89 12.13 -5.25
CA ARG A 51 -6.07 11.17 -4.16
C ARG A 51 -4.82 10.30 -3.98
N GLN A 52 -4.31 9.72 -5.06
CA GLN A 52 -3.09 8.91 -5.06
C GLN A 52 -1.89 9.74 -4.58
N ARG A 53 -1.78 11.01 -5.00
CA ARG A 53 -0.73 11.92 -4.51
C ARG A 53 -0.78 12.10 -2.98
N ARG A 54 -1.97 12.29 -2.40
CA ARG A 54 -2.13 12.40 -0.94
C ARG A 54 -1.73 11.12 -0.23
N TRP A 55 -2.08 9.96 -0.79
CA TRP A 55 -1.73 8.66 -0.23
C TRP A 55 -0.23 8.38 -0.31
N ILE A 56 0.43 8.69 -1.43
CA ILE A 56 1.89 8.55 -1.54
C ILE A 56 2.62 9.49 -0.58
N LYS A 57 2.12 10.72 -0.41
CA LYS A 57 2.70 11.62 0.60
C LYS A 57 2.61 11.00 1.99
N LEU A 58 1.46 10.42 2.35
CA LEU A 58 1.30 9.70 3.61
C LEU A 58 2.28 8.52 3.72
N LEU A 59 2.46 7.72 2.67
CA LEU A 59 3.44 6.62 2.68
C LEU A 59 4.86 7.12 2.97
N LYS A 60 5.26 8.25 2.38
CA LYS A 60 6.56 8.87 2.63
C LYS A 60 6.69 9.39 4.06
N ASP A 61 5.63 9.97 4.63
CA ASP A 61 5.64 10.45 6.02
C ASP A 61 5.83 9.32 7.04
N TYR A 62 5.50 8.07 6.68
CA TYR A 62 5.69 6.88 7.50
C TYR A 62 6.99 6.11 7.18
N ASP A 63 7.88 6.65 6.34
CA ASP A 63 9.10 5.98 5.85
C ASP A 63 8.84 4.53 5.39
N VAL A 64 7.76 4.36 4.63
CA VAL A 64 7.32 3.05 4.14
C VAL A 64 7.98 2.75 2.80
N THR A 65 8.60 1.57 2.72
CA THR A 65 9.05 0.98 1.45
C THR A 65 8.12 -0.16 1.06
N ILE A 66 7.59 -0.11 -0.17
CA ILE A 66 6.68 -1.15 -0.68
C ILE A 66 7.49 -2.11 -1.55
N GLN A 67 7.53 -3.38 -1.16
CA GLN A 67 8.21 -4.44 -1.88
C GLN A 67 7.17 -5.40 -2.46
N TYR A 68 7.27 -5.66 -3.77
CA TYR A 68 6.48 -6.70 -4.40
C TYR A 68 7.05 -8.07 -4.04
N HIS A 69 6.21 -8.96 -3.54
CA HIS A 69 6.55 -10.37 -3.35
C HIS A 69 5.55 -11.24 -4.10
N PRO A 70 5.98 -12.09 -5.05
CA PRO A 70 5.07 -12.97 -5.77
C PRO A 70 4.28 -13.84 -4.79
N GLY A 71 2.96 -13.91 -4.96
CA GLY A 71 2.00 -14.47 -3.99
C GLY A 71 2.29 -15.88 -3.45
N LYS A 72 3.13 -16.69 -4.11
CA LYS A 72 3.63 -17.97 -3.55
C LYS A 72 4.40 -17.81 -2.23
N ALA A 73 4.96 -16.64 -1.94
CA ALA A 73 5.65 -16.34 -0.68
C ALA A 73 4.75 -15.61 0.34
N ASN A 74 3.56 -15.15 -0.07
CA ASN A 74 2.66 -14.33 0.76
C ASN A 74 1.52 -15.14 1.39
N VAL A 75 1.77 -16.42 1.71
CA VAL A 75 0.77 -17.38 2.18
C VAL A 75 0.07 -16.92 3.47
N VAL A 76 0.81 -16.22 4.34
CA VAL A 76 0.26 -15.70 5.61
C VAL A 76 -0.73 -14.57 5.37
N ALA A 77 -0.44 -13.63 4.46
CA ALA A 77 -1.35 -12.54 4.16
C ALA A 77 -2.57 -13.02 3.37
N ASP A 78 -2.40 -13.96 2.42
CA ASP A 78 -3.52 -14.58 1.69
C ASP A 78 -4.48 -15.32 2.63
N ALA A 79 -3.94 -16.02 3.64
CA ALA A 79 -4.76 -16.67 4.67
C ALA A 79 -5.54 -15.68 5.55
N LEU A 80 -5.02 -14.47 5.75
CA LEU A 80 -5.65 -13.42 6.57
C LEU A 80 -6.58 -12.49 5.79
N SER A 81 -6.48 -12.49 4.45
CA SER A 81 -7.29 -11.64 3.57
C SER A 81 -8.58 -12.33 3.08
N ARG A 82 -8.83 -13.58 3.49
CA ARG A 82 -10.03 -14.37 3.14
C ARG A 82 -11.22 -14.07 4.04
#